data_AF-A0A0D2RYY2-F1
#
_entry.id   AF-A0A0D2RYY2-F1
#
_cell.length_a   1.000
_cell.length_b   1.000
_cell.length_c   1.000
_cell.angle_alpha   90.00
_cell.angle_beta   90.00
_cell.angle_gamma   90.00
#
_symmetry.space_group_name_H-M   'P 1'
#
loop_
_entity.id
_entity.type
_entity.pdbx_description
1 polymer ?
#
loop_
_entity_poly.entity_id
_entity_poly.type
_entity_poly.pdbx_seq_one_letter_code
_entity_poly.pdbx_strand_id
1 'polypeptide(L)'
;MSTLSLPPVLTSPRDDAIQLYRAFKGLGCDTAAVVNILAHRDATQRSLIQHEYRAMYSEDLLKRLVSELRGKLETAVLLWMHDPAGRDAIVIRQALLPDLTNLDAATEVICSRTPSQIQLIKQNYQAKFGVFLEQDIERHTSGDHKKLLLAYVSTSRYEGLEVDREMAMKDAKALYKAGEKRLGTDEKTFIRIFSERSRAQLAAISAAYHDMYGGSLKK
;
A
#
# COMPACT_ATOMS: atom_id res chain seq x y z
N MET A 1 -6.03 2.75 12.87
CA MET A 1 -5.44 2.14 14.08
C MET A 1 -4.64 0.92 13.66
N SER A 2 -3.46 0.70 14.24
CA SER A 2 -2.69 -0.53 14.00
C SER A 2 -3.35 -1.71 14.71
N THR A 3 -3.43 -2.86 14.05
CA THR A 3 -3.91 -4.12 14.64
C THR A 3 -2.79 -5.08 15.04
N LEU A 4 -1.53 -4.72 14.75
CA LEU A 4 -0.36 -5.50 15.17
C LEU A 4 -0.26 -5.50 16.70
N SER A 5 -0.28 -6.69 17.30
CA SER A 5 -0.01 -6.88 18.72
C SER A 5 1.45 -7.30 18.90
N LEU A 6 2.18 -6.57 19.73
CA LEU A 6 3.54 -6.93 20.13
C LEU A 6 3.48 -7.61 21.51
N PRO A 7 4.29 -8.67 21.74
CA PRO A 7 4.28 -9.35 23.03
C PRO A 7 4.85 -8.40 24.11
N PRO A 8 4.40 -8.54 25.37
CA PRO A 8 4.83 -7.67 26.46
C PRO A 8 6.31 -7.81 26.80
N VAL A 9 6.90 -8.97 26.48
CA VAL A 9 8.34 -9.23 26.58
C VAL A 9 8.85 -9.55 25.17
N LEU A 10 9.74 -8.71 24.66
CA LEU A 10 10.36 -8.90 23.35
C LEU A 10 11.50 -9.90 23.49
N THR A 11 11.44 -10.99 22.75
CA THR A 11 12.61 -11.86 22.52
C THR A 11 13.63 -11.11 21.65
N SER A 12 14.91 -11.42 21.83
CA SER A 12 15.94 -10.78 21.02
C SER A 12 15.83 -11.22 19.55
N PRO A 13 16.22 -10.38 18.56
CA PRO A 13 16.25 -10.79 17.16
C PRO A 13 17.07 -12.07 16.91
N ARG A 14 18.11 -12.28 17.73
CA ARG A 14 18.95 -13.48 17.71
C ARG A 14 18.19 -14.73 18.19
N ASP A 15 17.44 -14.62 19.28
CA ASP A 15 16.62 -15.73 19.78
C ASP A 15 15.50 -16.09 18.80
N ASP A 16 14.88 -15.09 18.17
CA ASP A 16 13.90 -15.30 17.10
C ASP A 16 14.53 -16.00 15.90
N ALA A 17 15.74 -15.60 15.48
CA ALA A 17 16.46 -16.28 14.40
C ALA A 17 16.75 -17.76 14.75
N ILE A 18 17.16 -18.05 15.99
CA ILE A 18 17.37 -19.42 16.48
C ILE A 18 16.08 -20.23 16.44
N GLN A 19 14.97 -19.65 16.90
CA GLN A 19 13.67 -20.33 16.91
C GLN A 19 13.15 -20.58 15.49
N LEU A 20 13.29 -19.62 14.58
CA LEU A 20 12.96 -19.79 13.16
C LEU A 20 13.80 -20.92 12.54
N TYR A 21 15.11 -20.93 12.78
CA TYR A 21 15.98 -21.99 12.28
C TYR A 21 15.56 -23.37 12.79
N ARG A 22 15.17 -23.48 14.07
CA ARG A 22 14.61 -24.73 14.63
C ARG A 22 13.29 -25.10 13.98
N ALA A 23 12.41 -24.14 13.72
CA ALA A 23 11.13 -24.37 13.05
C ALA A 23 11.28 -24.89 11.62
N PHE A 24 12.43 -24.66 10.98
CA PHE A 24 12.76 -25.20 9.66
C PHE A 24 13.52 -26.54 9.68
N LYS A 25 13.80 -27.13 10.85
CA LYS A 25 14.51 -28.41 10.95
C LYS A 25 13.56 -29.61 10.87
N GLY A 26 13.97 -30.62 10.12
CA GLY A 26 13.29 -31.92 10.04
C GLY A 26 12.52 -32.10 8.74
N LEU A 27 11.61 -33.08 8.72
CA LEU A 27 10.70 -33.30 7.59
C LEU A 27 9.53 -32.33 7.71
N GLY A 28 9.60 -31.22 6.98
CA GLY A 28 8.60 -30.17 6.96
C GLY A 28 8.97 -28.95 7.82
N CYS A 29 8.03 -28.01 7.94
CA CYS A 29 8.21 -26.74 8.64
C CYS A 29 7.15 -26.58 9.74
N ASP A 30 7.57 -26.19 10.95
CA ASP A 30 6.66 -25.71 11.99
C ASP A 30 6.14 -24.32 11.64
N THR A 31 5.14 -24.30 10.76
CA THR A 31 4.50 -23.09 10.26
C THR A 31 3.85 -22.27 11.38
N ALA A 32 3.38 -22.92 12.46
CA ALA A 32 2.77 -22.23 13.59
C ALA A 32 3.82 -21.42 14.36
N ALA A 33 5.02 -21.99 14.61
CA ALA A 33 6.12 -21.26 15.22
C ALA A 33 6.56 -20.06 14.36
N VAL A 34 6.69 -20.25 13.04
CA VAL A 34 7.04 -19.17 12.10
C VAL A 34 6.05 -18.01 12.18
N VAL A 35 4.74 -18.31 12.13
CA VAL A 35 3.68 -17.28 12.22
C VAL A 35 3.68 -16.61 13.58
N ASN A 36 3.77 -17.37 14.68
CA ASN A 36 3.75 -16.81 16.04
C ASN A 36 4.91 -15.86 16.30
N ILE A 37 6.08 -16.10 15.70
CA ILE A 37 7.21 -15.18 15.77
C ILE A 37 6.95 -13.98 14.86
N LEU A 38 6.85 -14.20 13.54
CA LEU A 38 6.89 -13.11 12.57
C LEU A 38 5.66 -12.19 12.64
N ALA A 39 4.47 -12.72 12.90
CA ALA A 39 3.24 -11.93 12.97
C ALA A 39 3.18 -11.00 14.20
N HIS A 40 4.07 -11.18 15.17
CA HIS A 40 4.15 -10.38 16.40
C HIS A 40 5.45 -9.58 16.48
N ARG A 41 6.02 -9.23 15.33
CA ARG A 41 7.18 -8.35 15.19
C ARG A 41 6.85 -7.21 14.25
N ASP A 42 7.32 -6.01 14.55
CA ASP A 42 7.25 -4.88 13.63
C ASP A 42 8.28 -5.00 12.48
N ALA A 43 8.23 -4.08 11.52
CA ALA A 43 9.11 -4.12 10.35
C ALA A 43 10.60 -4.01 10.71
N THR A 44 10.92 -3.20 11.73
CA THR A 44 12.30 -3.02 12.20
C THR A 44 12.82 -4.30 12.81
N GLN A 45 12.03 -4.93 13.69
CA GLN A 45 12.34 -6.20 14.32
C GLN A 45 12.51 -7.31 13.28
N ARG A 46 11.63 -7.42 12.30
CA ARG A 46 11.78 -8.41 11.20
C ARG A 46 13.02 -8.17 10.36
N SER A 47 13.44 -6.93 10.16
CA SER A 47 14.70 -6.61 9.49
C SER A 47 15.92 -7.07 10.31
N LEU A 48 15.91 -6.82 11.63
CA LEU A 48 16.96 -7.29 12.53
C LEU A 48 17.03 -8.82 12.59
N ILE A 49 15.88 -9.51 12.60
CA ILE A 49 15.83 -10.98 12.57
C ILE A 49 16.46 -11.52 11.28
N GLN A 50 16.17 -10.90 10.13
CA GLN A 50 16.80 -11.29 8.85
C GLN A 50 18.32 -11.12 8.89
N HIS A 51 18.81 -10.03 9.49
CA HIS A 51 20.24 -9.79 9.66
C HIS A 51 20.90 -10.85 10.56
N GLU A 52 20.33 -11.11 11.74
CA GLU A 52 20.84 -12.12 12.67
C GLU A 52 20.80 -13.54 12.07
N TYR A 53 19.70 -13.90 11.40
CA TYR A 53 19.58 -15.20 10.74
C TYR A 53 20.68 -15.40 9.69
N ARG A 54 20.94 -14.37 8.87
CA ARG A 54 22.02 -14.40 7.88
C ARG A 54 23.39 -14.50 8.53
N ALA A 55 23.66 -13.74 9.58
CA ALA A 55 24.93 -13.76 10.29
C ALA A 55 25.22 -15.12 10.94
N MET A 56 24.19 -15.75 11.52
CA MET A 56 24.34 -17.02 12.24
C MET A 56 24.40 -18.25 11.33
N TYR A 57 23.61 -18.26 10.25
CA TYR A 57 23.41 -19.45 9.43
C TYR A 57 23.95 -19.31 8.01
N SER A 58 24.50 -18.15 7.63
CA SER A 58 24.99 -17.86 6.28
C SER A 58 23.93 -18.10 5.19
N GLU A 59 22.65 -17.96 5.55
CA GLU A 59 21.49 -18.22 4.71
C GLU A 59 20.54 -17.01 4.71
N ASP A 60 19.86 -16.77 3.60
CA ASP A 60 18.86 -15.72 3.48
C ASP A 60 17.50 -16.23 4.00
N LEU A 61 16.96 -15.55 5.02
CA LEU A 61 15.70 -15.95 5.65
C LEU A 61 14.50 -15.92 4.68
N LEU A 62 14.44 -14.97 3.73
CA LEU A 62 13.36 -14.93 2.73
C LEU A 62 13.44 -16.15 1.81
N LYS A 63 14.65 -16.50 1.35
CA LYS A 63 14.85 -17.72 0.53
C LYS A 63 14.45 -18.97 1.30
N ARG A 64 14.79 -19.03 2.60
CA ARG A 64 14.38 -20.14 3.45
C ARG A 64 12.86 -20.23 3.57
N LEU A 65 12.19 -19.11 3.82
CA LEU A 65 10.72 -19.05 3.89
C LEU A 65 10.06 -19.50 2.57
N VAL A 66 10.59 -19.10 1.42
CA VAL A 66 10.13 -19.60 0.10
C VAL A 66 10.30 -21.11 -0.01
N SER A 67 11.41 -21.67 0.46
CA SER A 67 11.66 -23.11 0.38
C SER A 67 10.74 -23.95 1.29
N GLU A 68 10.26 -23.36 2.40
CA GLU A 68 9.50 -24.06 3.46
C GLU A 68 7.98 -23.82 3.42
N LEU A 69 7.54 -22.64 3.00
CA LEU A 69 6.12 -22.26 2.95
C LEU A 69 5.55 -22.44 1.55
N ARG A 70 4.22 -22.64 1.45
CA ARG A 70 3.54 -22.74 0.15
C ARG A 70 2.24 -21.92 0.13
N GLY A 71 1.81 -21.55 -1.06
CA GLY A 71 0.48 -20.99 -1.33
C GLY A 71 0.24 -19.64 -0.64
N LYS A 72 -0.99 -19.42 -0.16
CA LYS A 72 -1.38 -18.12 0.42
C LYS A 72 -0.59 -17.74 1.68
N LEU A 73 -0.17 -18.73 2.47
CA LEU A 73 0.65 -18.48 3.67
C LEU A 73 2.02 -17.93 3.29
N GLU A 74 2.67 -18.56 2.30
CA GLU A 74 3.94 -18.09 1.76
C GLU A 74 3.83 -16.64 1.27
N THR A 75 2.81 -16.34 0.45
CA THR A 75 2.57 -14.98 -0.05
C THR A 75 2.40 -13.98 1.10
N ALA A 76 1.57 -14.31 2.10
CA ALA A 76 1.30 -13.42 3.22
C ALA A 76 2.57 -13.16 4.06
N VAL A 77 3.33 -14.20 4.38
CA VAL A 77 4.56 -14.07 5.18
C VAL A 77 5.63 -13.29 4.41
N LEU A 78 5.86 -13.58 3.13
CA LEU A 78 6.87 -12.87 2.34
C LEU A 78 6.53 -11.39 2.17
N LEU A 79 5.27 -11.05 1.90
CA LEU A 79 4.84 -9.65 1.88
C LEU A 79 5.02 -9.00 3.25
N TRP A 80 4.69 -9.71 4.34
CA TRP A 80 4.86 -9.22 5.70
C TRP A 80 6.32 -8.94 6.05
N MET A 81 7.28 -9.72 5.55
CA MET A 81 8.70 -9.53 5.85
C MET A 81 9.30 -8.21 5.36
N HIS A 82 8.69 -7.57 4.37
CA HIS A 82 9.13 -6.27 3.88
C HIS A 82 8.67 -5.12 4.82
N ASP A 83 9.40 -4.02 4.82
CA ASP A 83 8.91 -2.77 5.39
C ASP A 83 7.67 -2.29 4.61
N PRO A 84 6.84 -1.39 5.19
CA PRO A 84 5.59 -0.99 4.55
C PRO A 84 5.76 -0.42 3.13
N ALA A 85 6.78 0.41 2.88
CA ALA A 85 6.99 1.03 1.58
C ALA A 85 7.55 0.03 0.56
N GLY A 86 8.49 -0.82 0.99
CA GLY A 86 9.01 -1.93 0.20
C GLY A 86 7.92 -2.94 -0.19
N ARG A 87 7.00 -3.26 0.73
CA ARG A 87 5.84 -4.12 0.47
C ARG A 87 4.89 -3.50 -0.54
N ASP A 88 4.51 -2.24 -0.33
CA ASP A 88 3.61 -1.52 -1.23
C ASP A 88 4.22 -1.43 -2.66
N ALA A 89 5.53 -1.21 -2.78
CA ALA A 89 6.22 -1.23 -4.07
C ALA A 89 6.12 -2.58 -4.80
N ILE A 90 6.23 -3.71 -4.07
CA ILE A 90 6.06 -5.06 -4.64
C ILE A 90 4.63 -5.26 -5.13
N VAL A 91 3.64 -4.90 -4.29
CA VAL A 91 2.22 -5.06 -4.63
C VAL A 91 1.89 -4.27 -5.89
N ILE A 92 2.35 -3.02 -5.99
CA ILE A 92 2.15 -2.20 -7.19
C ILE A 92 2.85 -2.83 -8.39
N ARG A 93 4.11 -3.24 -8.27
CA ARG A 93 4.86 -3.85 -9.38
C ARG A 93 4.14 -5.08 -9.91
N GLN A 94 3.70 -5.98 -9.03
CA GLN A 94 2.96 -7.19 -9.42
C GLN A 94 1.64 -6.86 -10.10
N ALA A 95 0.90 -5.87 -9.59
CA ALA A 95 -0.38 -5.43 -10.15
C ALA A 95 -0.26 -4.78 -11.54
N LEU A 96 0.90 -4.18 -11.85
CA LEU A 96 1.20 -3.56 -13.14
C LEU A 96 1.84 -4.52 -14.15
N LEU A 97 2.18 -5.77 -13.77
CA LEU A 97 2.74 -6.72 -14.72
C LEU A 97 1.68 -7.18 -15.73
N PRO A 98 1.98 -7.23 -17.04
CA PRO A 98 1.01 -7.54 -18.09
C PRO A 98 0.20 -8.82 -17.86
N ASP A 99 0.88 -9.90 -17.45
CA ASP A 99 0.28 -11.23 -17.30
C ASP A 99 -0.59 -11.36 -16.03
N LEU A 100 -0.50 -10.39 -15.11
CA LEU A 100 -1.17 -10.40 -13.81
C LEU A 100 -1.99 -9.13 -13.58
N THR A 101 -2.31 -8.38 -14.65
CA THR A 101 -2.92 -7.06 -14.58
C THR A 101 -4.21 -7.08 -13.74
N ASN A 102 -4.06 -6.77 -12.45
CA ASN A 102 -5.12 -6.56 -11.49
C ASN A 102 -4.89 -5.16 -10.92
N LEU A 103 -5.34 -4.17 -11.68
CA LEU A 103 -5.11 -2.77 -11.37
C LEU A 103 -5.81 -2.35 -10.07
N ASP A 104 -6.71 -3.16 -9.50
CA ASP A 104 -7.37 -2.88 -8.24
C ASP A 104 -6.35 -2.77 -7.09
N ALA A 105 -5.37 -3.67 -7.04
CA ALA A 105 -4.34 -3.64 -6.00
C ALA A 105 -3.42 -2.40 -6.12
N ALA A 106 -3.02 -2.04 -7.35
CA ALA A 106 -2.27 -0.81 -7.60
C ALA A 106 -3.10 0.43 -7.21
N THR A 107 -4.38 0.44 -7.58
CA THR A 107 -5.32 1.53 -7.26
C THR A 107 -5.53 1.66 -5.76
N GLU A 108 -5.75 0.55 -5.06
CA GLU A 108 -5.91 0.53 -3.62
C GLU A 108 -4.68 1.15 -2.93
N VAL A 109 -3.48 0.68 -3.26
CA VAL A 109 -2.26 1.21 -2.65
C VAL A 109 -2.06 2.69 -3.01
N ILE A 110 -2.08 3.05 -4.30
CA ILE A 110 -1.79 4.42 -4.74
C ILE A 110 -2.83 5.42 -4.18
N CYS A 111 -4.11 5.06 -4.16
CA CYS A 111 -5.17 5.96 -3.70
C CYS A 111 -5.33 6.00 -2.17
N SER A 112 -4.87 4.98 -1.44
CA SER A 112 -4.99 4.89 0.03
C SER A 112 -3.73 5.30 0.81
N ARG A 113 -2.65 5.70 0.15
CA ARG A 113 -1.43 6.20 0.81
C ARG A 113 -1.36 7.72 0.84
N THR A 114 -0.67 8.24 1.86
CA THR A 114 -0.40 9.67 1.96
C THR A 114 0.73 10.06 1.00
N PRO A 115 0.81 11.32 0.55
CA PRO A 115 1.95 11.83 -0.23
C PRO A 115 3.34 11.44 0.33
N SER A 116 3.57 11.55 1.64
CA SER A 116 4.83 11.12 2.25
C SER A 116 5.08 9.61 2.10
N GLN A 117 4.04 8.79 2.25
CA GLN A 117 4.15 7.34 2.02
C GLN A 117 4.42 7.03 0.55
N ILE A 118 3.75 7.70 -0.38
CA ILE A 118 3.98 7.56 -1.83
C ILE A 118 5.43 7.90 -2.19
N GLN A 119 6.01 8.93 -1.58
CA GLN A 119 7.41 9.28 -1.82
C GLN A 119 8.37 8.15 -1.40
N LEU A 120 8.13 7.54 -0.23
CA LEU A 120 8.91 6.37 0.22
C LEU A 120 8.71 5.16 -0.70
N ILE A 121 7.48 4.94 -1.18
CA ILE A 121 7.18 3.88 -2.15
C ILE A 121 7.98 4.11 -3.43
N LYS A 122 7.98 5.32 -4.00
CA LYS A 122 8.72 5.66 -5.23
C LYS A 122 10.22 5.39 -5.09
N GLN A 123 10.82 5.77 -3.96
CA GLN A 123 12.22 5.49 -3.66
C GLN A 123 12.51 3.99 -3.61
N ASN A 124 11.70 3.22 -2.87
CA ASN A 124 11.83 1.77 -2.78
C ASN A 124 11.60 1.08 -4.13
N TYR A 125 10.63 1.56 -4.90
CA TYR A 125 10.29 1.04 -6.22
C TYR A 125 11.47 1.19 -7.18
N GLN A 126 12.04 2.39 -7.26
CA GLN A 126 13.22 2.64 -8.09
C GLN A 126 14.43 1.82 -7.63
N ALA A 127 14.72 1.81 -6.33
CA ALA A 127 15.84 1.06 -5.78
C ALA A 127 15.72 -0.45 -6.05
N LYS A 128 14.50 -0.99 -6.02
CA LYS A 128 14.25 -2.43 -6.16
C LYS A 128 14.12 -2.89 -7.62
N PHE A 129 13.48 -2.11 -8.48
CA PHE A 129 13.13 -2.53 -9.84
C PHE A 129 13.90 -1.78 -10.94
N GLY A 130 14.67 -0.75 -10.59
CA GLY A 130 15.49 0.00 -11.54
C GLY A 130 14.69 0.86 -12.52
N VAL A 131 13.38 1.05 -12.29
CA VAL A 131 12.47 1.87 -13.10
C VAL A 131 11.66 2.79 -12.21
N PHE A 132 11.24 3.93 -12.74
CA PHE A 132 10.36 4.84 -12.00
C PHE A 132 8.93 4.30 -12.00
N LEU A 133 8.22 4.44 -10.86
CA LEU A 133 6.83 4.00 -10.72
C LEU A 133 5.94 4.64 -11.80
N GLU A 134 6.15 5.93 -12.09
CA GLU A 134 5.42 6.68 -13.11
C GLU A 134 5.58 6.06 -14.51
N GLN A 135 6.77 5.57 -14.83
CA GLN A 135 7.03 4.95 -16.14
C GLN A 135 6.25 3.64 -16.31
N ASP A 136 6.18 2.82 -15.26
CA ASP A 136 5.38 1.60 -15.30
C ASP A 136 3.89 1.91 -15.37
N ILE A 137 3.40 2.91 -14.61
CA ILE A 137 2.00 3.35 -14.73
C ILE A 137 1.71 3.80 -16.17
N GLU A 138 2.57 4.62 -16.76
CA GLU A 138 2.43 5.10 -18.14
C GLU A 138 2.41 3.93 -19.15
N ARG A 139 3.25 2.92 -18.94
CA ARG A 139 3.37 1.77 -19.83
C ARG A 139 2.23 0.76 -19.71
N HIS A 140 1.74 0.53 -18.49
CA HIS A 140 0.88 -0.62 -18.16
C HIS A 140 -0.58 -0.25 -17.86
N THR A 141 -0.93 1.03 -17.89
CA THR A 141 -2.31 1.50 -17.73
C THR A 141 -2.74 2.35 -18.91
N SER A 142 -4.03 2.69 -19.00
CA SER A 142 -4.59 3.48 -20.11
C SER A 142 -5.75 4.36 -19.65
N GLY A 143 -6.22 5.23 -20.56
CA GLY A 143 -7.42 6.05 -20.34
C GLY A 143 -7.34 6.95 -19.10
N ASP A 144 -8.48 7.17 -18.46
CA ASP A 144 -8.60 8.02 -17.28
C ASP A 144 -8.06 7.37 -16.01
N HIS A 145 -7.97 6.04 -15.98
CA HIS A 145 -7.32 5.32 -14.88
C HIS A 145 -5.83 5.66 -14.81
N LYS A 146 -5.13 5.64 -15.95
CA LYS A 146 -3.74 6.11 -16.03
C LYS A 146 -3.60 7.51 -15.47
N LYS A 147 -4.44 8.43 -15.96
CA LYS A 147 -4.40 9.85 -15.56
C LYS A 147 -4.61 10.00 -14.05
N LEU A 148 -5.54 9.23 -13.47
CA LEU A 148 -5.80 9.21 -12.03
C LEU A 148 -4.57 8.74 -11.24
N LEU A 149 -4.01 7.59 -11.60
CA LEU A 149 -2.84 7.03 -10.89
C LEU A 149 -1.63 7.97 -10.98
N LEU A 150 -1.35 8.50 -12.17
CA LEU A 150 -0.28 9.47 -12.39
C LEU A 150 -0.49 10.75 -11.57
N ALA A 151 -1.73 11.26 -11.50
CA ALA A 151 -2.04 12.40 -10.67
C ALA A 151 -1.78 12.11 -9.18
N TYR A 152 -2.18 10.94 -8.68
CA TYR A 152 -1.93 10.54 -7.29
C TYR A 152 -0.44 10.41 -6.93
N VAL A 153 0.40 9.89 -7.84
CA VAL A 153 1.84 9.70 -7.57
C VAL A 153 2.68 10.96 -7.82
N SER A 154 2.09 11.98 -8.46
CA SER A 154 2.76 13.24 -8.79
C SER A 154 2.33 14.40 -7.89
N THR A 155 1.10 14.39 -7.37
CA THR A 155 0.56 15.49 -6.55
C THR A 155 0.94 15.35 -5.08
N SER A 156 1.64 16.36 -4.56
CA SER A 156 1.90 16.49 -3.12
C SER A 156 0.69 17.11 -2.42
N ARG A 157 -0.31 16.28 -2.08
CA ARG A 157 -1.51 16.73 -1.38
C ARG A 157 -1.17 17.23 0.03
N TYR A 158 -1.97 18.17 0.53
CA TYR A 158 -1.92 18.54 1.93
C TYR A 158 -2.37 17.36 2.81
N GLU A 159 -1.63 17.07 3.88
CA GLU A 159 -1.90 15.95 4.81
C GLU A 159 -2.57 16.40 6.12
N GLY A 160 -2.77 17.70 6.33
CA GLY A 160 -3.42 18.24 7.52
C GLY A 160 -4.94 18.02 7.58
N LEU A 161 -5.53 18.45 8.68
CA LEU A 161 -6.96 18.26 9.01
C LEU A 161 -7.81 19.51 8.71
N GLU A 162 -7.16 20.58 8.28
CA GLU A 162 -7.76 21.87 7.95
C GLU A 162 -8.69 21.72 6.73
N VAL A 163 -9.86 22.32 6.85
CA VAL A 163 -10.93 22.23 5.87
C VAL A 163 -11.41 23.63 5.50
N ASP A 164 -11.47 23.90 4.19
CA ASP A 164 -12.15 25.06 3.64
C ASP A 164 -13.57 24.66 3.22
N ARG A 165 -14.56 25.11 4.01
CA ARG A 165 -15.98 24.79 3.77
C ARG A 165 -16.53 25.42 2.51
N GLU A 166 -16.09 26.62 2.14
CA GLU A 166 -16.56 27.28 0.93
C GLU A 166 -16.02 26.56 -0.31
N MET A 167 -14.74 26.17 -0.28
CA MET A 167 -14.14 25.32 -1.31
C MET A 167 -14.83 23.96 -1.39
N ALA A 168 -15.19 23.36 -0.25
CA ALA A 168 -15.90 22.09 -0.23
C ALA A 168 -17.25 22.16 -0.97
N MET A 169 -18.04 23.21 -0.73
CA MET A 169 -19.30 23.46 -1.44
C MET A 169 -19.08 23.72 -2.93
N LYS A 170 -18.04 24.47 -3.30
CA LYS A 170 -17.68 24.75 -4.70
C LYS A 170 -17.30 23.46 -5.44
N ASP A 171 -16.45 22.63 -4.84
CA ASP A 171 -16.02 21.36 -5.43
C ASP A 171 -17.17 20.35 -5.49
N ALA A 172 -18.04 20.28 -4.48
CA ALA A 172 -19.26 19.46 -4.53
C ALA A 172 -20.16 19.85 -5.71
N LYS A 173 -20.37 21.16 -5.93
CA LYS A 173 -21.11 21.66 -7.10
C LYS A 173 -20.41 21.36 -8.43
N ALA A 174 -19.07 21.40 -8.45
CA ALA A 174 -18.30 21.02 -9.63
C ALA A 174 -18.48 19.54 -9.96
N LEU A 175 -18.40 18.65 -8.97
CA LEU A 175 -18.61 17.20 -9.13
C LEU A 175 -20.03 16.89 -9.62
N TYR A 176 -21.06 17.53 -9.07
CA TYR A 176 -22.43 17.33 -9.53
C TYR A 176 -22.61 17.74 -11.00
N LYS A 177 -22.04 18.89 -11.39
CA LYS A 177 -22.04 19.36 -12.79
C LYS A 177 -21.23 18.46 -13.73
N ALA A 178 -20.14 17.88 -13.24
CA ALA A 178 -19.25 17.00 -13.98
C ALA A 178 -19.82 15.58 -14.15
N GLY A 179 -20.76 15.16 -13.29
CA GLY A 179 -21.40 13.85 -13.36
C GLY A 179 -22.91 13.96 -13.61
N GLU A 180 -23.68 13.93 -12.53
CA GLU A 180 -25.14 13.72 -12.58
C GLU A 180 -25.94 14.79 -13.34
N LYS A 181 -25.42 16.02 -13.45
CA LYS A 181 -26.10 17.10 -14.17
C LYS A 181 -25.87 17.07 -15.69
N ARG A 182 -25.13 16.11 -16.24
CA ARG A 182 -24.81 16.04 -17.67
C ARG A 182 -24.97 14.62 -18.21
N LEU A 183 -25.06 14.51 -19.54
CA LEU A 183 -24.87 13.24 -20.22
C LEU A 183 -23.36 12.94 -20.30
N GLY A 184 -22.98 11.71 -19.95
CA GLY A 184 -21.58 11.32 -19.80
C GLY A 184 -20.95 11.84 -18.51
N THR A 185 -19.62 11.89 -18.45
CA THR A 185 -18.88 12.37 -17.28
C THR A 185 -17.73 13.26 -17.73
N ASP A 186 -17.33 14.22 -16.88
CA ASP A 186 -16.10 14.98 -17.02
C ASP A 186 -15.05 14.41 -16.05
N GLU A 187 -14.40 13.34 -16.48
CA GLU A 187 -13.41 12.60 -15.69
C GLU A 187 -12.25 13.50 -15.26
N LYS A 188 -11.90 14.52 -16.05
CA LYS A 188 -10.83 15.47 -15.70
C LYS A 188 -11.17 16.24 -14.42
N THR A 189 -12.42 16.65 -14.25
CA THR A 189 -12.87 17.33 -13.02
C THR A 189 -12.80 16.39 -11.82
N PHE A 190 -13.24 15.14 -11.97
CA PHE A 190 -13.15 14.14 -10.91
C PHE A 190 -11.71 13.83 -10.52
N ILE A 191 -10.84 13.56 -11.51
CA ILE A 191 -9.41 13.29 -11.29
C ILE A 191 -8.78 14.45 -10.54
N ARG A 192 -8.96 15.69 -11.03
CA ARG A 192 -8.36 16.88 -10.42
C ARG A 192 -8.76 17.02 -8.94
N ILE A 193 -10.06 16.93 -8.64
CA ILE A 193 -10.55 17.10 -7.27
C ILE A 193 -10.03 15.97 -6.37
N PHE A 194 -10.11 14.71 -6.82
CA PHE A 194 -9.66 13.58 -6.00
C PHE A 194 -8.13 13.52 -5.82
N SER A 195 -7.35 13.95 -6.82
CA SER A 195 -5.89 13.92 -6.75
C SER A 195 -5.30 15.09 -5.99
N GLU A 196 -5.94 16.25 -5.96
CA GLU A 196 -5.40 17.50 -5.37
C GLU A 196 -5.88 17.79 -3.94
N ARG A 197 -7.07 17.33 -3.54
CA ARG A 197 -7.63 17.67 -2.22
C ARG A 197 -7.13 16.74 -1.12
N SER A 198 -6.92 17.29 0.08
CA SER A 198 -6.58 16.51 1.27
C SER A 198 -7.70 15.54 1.63
N ARG A 199 -7.40 14.53 2.44
CA ARG A 199 -8.42 13.58 2.92
C ARG A 199 -9.52 14.27 3.73
N ALA A 200 -9.14 15.20 4.60
CA ALA A 200 -10.09 15.98 5.39
C ALA A 200 -10.99 16.82 4.48
N GLN A 201 -10.41 17.46 3.46
CA GLN A 201 -11.16 18.24 2.48
C GLN A 201 -12.10 17.37 1.63
N LEU A 202 -11.67 16.18 1.19
CA LEU A 202 -12.51 15.23 0.45
C LEU A 202 -13.69 14.73 1.28
N ALA A 203 -13.49 14.49 2.58
CA ALA A 203 -14.58 14.15 3.49
C ALA A 203 -15.59 15.31 3.60
N ALA A 204 -15.12 16.55 3.69
CA ALA A 204 -15.98 17.73 3.71
C ALA A 204 -16.72 17.95 2.38
N ILE A 205 -16.07 17.70 1.24
CA ILE A 205 -16.71 17.72 -0.08
C ILE A 205 -17.82 16.67 -0.15
N SER A 206 -17.57 15.46 0.37
CA SER A 206 -18.58 14.39 0.42
C SER A 206 -19.80 14.79 1.24
N ALA A 207 -19.59 15.36 2.43
CA ALA A 207 -20.67 15.88 3.27
C ALA A 207 -21.45 16.99 2.57
N ALA A 208 -20.76 17.99 1.99
CA ALA A 208 -21.40 19.08 1.26
C ALA A 208 -22.20 18.59 0.05
N TYR A 209 -21.70 17.60 -0.68
CA TYR A 209 -22.42 17.00 -1.81
C TYR A 209 -23.73 16.34 -1.36
N HIS A 210 -23.67 15.56 -0.28
CA HIS A 210 -24.84 14.93 0.32
C HIS A 210 -25.87 15.96 0.77
N ASP A 211 -25.44 17.01 1.48
CA ASP A 211 -26.34 18.06 1.98
C ASP A 211 -27.02 18.84 0.85
N MET A 212 -26.32 19.04 -0.27
CA MET A 212 -26.83 19.81 -1.41
C MET A 212 -27.74 19.01 -2.34
N TYR A 213 -27.48 17.71 -2.52
CA TYR A 213 -28.12 16.91 -3.58
C TYR A 213 -28.83 15.65 -3.06
N GLY A 214 -28.79 15.38 -1.76
CA GLY A 214 -29.46 14.25 -1.10
C GLY A 214 -28.89 12.86 -1.43
N GLY A 215 -27.87 12.79 -2.27
CA GLY A 215 -27.21 11.54 -2.69
C GLY A 215 -25.77 11.46 -2.18
N SER A 216 -25.28 10.24 -2.00
CA SER A 216 -23.85 10.01 -1.74
C SER A 216 -23.05 10.15 -3.04
N LEU A 217 -21.85 10.72 -2.95
CA LEU A 217 -20.87 10.79 -4.03
C LEU A 217 -20.47 9.39 -4.55
N LYS A 218 -20.58 8.38 -3.68
CA LYS A 218 -20.54 6.97 -4.04
C LYS A 218 -21.98 6.45 -4.16
N LYS A 219 -22.39 6.05 -5.36
CA LYS A 219 -23.66 5.34 -5.57
C LYS A 219 -23.57 3.89 -5.11
#